data_AF-A0A1F6H0W1-F1
#
_entry.id   AF-A0A1F6H0W1-F1
#
_cell.length_a   1.000
_cell.length_b   1.000
_cell.length_c   1.000
_cell.angle_alpha   90.00
_cell.angle_beta   90.00
_cell.angle_gamma   90.00
#
_symmetry.space_group_name_H-M   'P 1'
#
loop_
_entity.id
_entity.type
_entity.pdbx_description
1 polymer ?
#
loop_
_entity_poly.entity_id
_entity_poly.type
_entity_poly.pdbx_seq_one_letter_code
_entity_poly.pdbx_strand_id
1 'polypeptide(L)'
;MDKNNIKIQVERLKRHLSQAKNGDAVAFLDLAHGLRVISEQKGLIDNLIRDNQLLVEWPNINKNNKIKKILKGSKYFEIPLVSKRENPQQGVQIKDLCIINRALSAEEIKELYLAGPLKEKSTNLTFSQWLNSEVLYTTDDDNRRIGITREILIKRTANLLGGSHPENESVLTEEKFFDAYIKELHSMRVAGDYPVIYYQLIEIAEIIVERIDRILL
;
A
#
# COMPACT_ATOMS: atom_id res chain seq x y z
N MET A 1 28.42 2.40 7.30
CA MET A 1 27.63 3.44 8.00
C MET A 1 26.11 3.25 7.84
N ASP A 2 25.65 2.26 7.06
CA ASP A 2 24.26 2.19 6.59
C ASP A 2 23.31 1.30 7.41
N LYS A 3 23.77 0.09 7.81
CA LYS A 3 22.96 -0.91 8.54
C LYS A 3 22.35 -0.36 9.84
N ASN A 4 23.11 0.42 10.62
CA ASN A 4 22.62 1.00 11.87
C ASN A 4 21.53 2.05 11.65
N ASN A 5 21.63 2.85 10.58
CA ASN A 5 20.60 3.83 10.26
C ASN A 5 19.29 3.12 9.86
N ILE A 6 19.38 2.13 8.95
CA ILE A 6 18.22 1.32 8.54
C ILE A 6 17.57 0.68 9.78
N LYS A 7 18.37 0.11 10.69
CA LYS A 7 17.86 -0.48 11.94
C LYS A 7 17.10 0.52 12.80
N ILE A 8 17.64 1.73 13.00
CA ILE A 8 16.97 2.77 13.79
C ILE A 8 15.63 3.16 13.15
N GLN A 9 15.57 3.30 11.83
CA GLN A 9 14.33 3.66 11.14
C GLN A 9 13.29 2.52 11.18
N VAL A 10 13.70 1.26 11.07
CA VAL A 10 12.79 0.11 11.19
C VAL A 10 12.24 -0.01 12.61
N GLU A 11 13.07 0.19 13.64
CA GLU A 11 12.60 0.21 15.03
C GLU A 11 11.62 1.36 15.31
N ARG A 12 11.83 2.53 14.70
CA ARG A 12 10.85 3.63 14.73
C ARG A 12 9.54 3.22 14.07
N LEU A 13 9.62 2.70 12.84
CA LEU A 13 8.45 2.24 12.09
C LEU A 13 7.65 1.19 12.86
N LYS A 14 8.33 0.25 13.52
CA LYS A 14 7.72 -0.81 14.33
C LYS A 14 6.93 -0.26 15.52
N ARG A 15 7.44 0.78 16.21
CA ARG A 15 6.70 1.45 17.29
C ARG A 15 5.44 2.15 16.77
N HIS A 16 5.58 2.93 15.70
CA HIS A 16 4.43 3.61 15.08
C HIS A 16 3.40 2.60 14.56
N LEU A 17 3.84 1.48 13.97
CA LEU A 17 2.97 0.40 13.52
C LEU A 17 2.16 -0.19 14.67
N SER A 18 2.80 -0.44 15.81
CA SER A 18 2.11 -0.98 16.98
C SER A 18 1.05 -0.03 17.52
N GLN A 19 1.30 1.28 17.52
CA GLN A 19 0.36 2.29 18.01
C GLN A 19 -0.74 2.59 16.99
N ALA A 20 -0.38 2.71 15.71
CA ALA A 20 -1.32 2.96 14.62
C ALA A 20 -2.36 1.85 14.53
N LYS A 21 -1.96 0.58 14.70
CA LYS A 21 -2.89 -0.56 14.80
C LYS A 21 -3.95 -0.44 15.89
N ASN A 22 -3.67 0.38 16.91
CA ASN A 22 -4.60 0.65 17.99
C ASN A 22 -5.55 1.82 17.70
N GLY A 23 -5.62 2.27 16.44
CA GLY A 23 -6.50 3.35 16.03
C GLY A 23 -5.97 4.75 16.31
N ASP A 24 -4.73 4.88 16.76
CA ASP A 24 -4.12 6.18 17.03
C ASP A 24 -3.82 6.92 15.71
N ALA A 25 -4.54 8.01 15.46
CA ALA A 25 -4.41 8.82 14.26
C ALA A 25 -3.06 9.56 14.16
N VAL A 26 -2.47 9.95 15.29
CA VAL A 26 -1.14 10.59 15.33
C VAL A 26 -0.09 9.54 14.99
N ALA A 27 -0.20 8.34 15.57
CA ALA A 27 0.69 7.24 15.22
C ALA A 27 0.54 6.81 13.75
N PHE A 28 -0.66 6.93 13.16
CA PHE A 28 -0.86 6.67 11.74
C PHE A 28 -0.16 7.70 10.84
N LEU A 29 -0.23 8.98 11.20
CA LEU A 29 0.58 10.03 10.55
C LEU A 29 2.07 9.69 10.62
N ASP A 30 2.57 9.39 11.82
CA ASP A 30 3.98 9.03 12.02
C ASP A 30 4.37 7.75 11.27
N LEU A 31 3.48 6.76 11.18
CA LEU A 31 3.67 5.55 10.38
C LEU A 31 3.87 5.88 8.90
N ALA A 32 3.01 6.74 8.33
CA ALA A 32 3.12 7.15 6.93
C ALA A 32 4.45 7.86 6.64
N HIS A 33 4.90 8.74 7.54
CA HIS A 33 6.20 9.38 7.44
C HIS A 33 7.37 8.41 7.64
N GLY A 34 7.27 7.47 8.58
CA GLY A 34 8.26 6.42 8.78
C GLY A 34 8.41 5.52 7.55
N LEU A 35 7.29 5.13 6.92
CA LEU A 35 7.29 4.39 5.66
C LEU A 35 7.98 5.18 4.54
N ARG A 36 7.74 6.49 4.47
CA ARG A 36 8.40 7.35 3.49
C ARG A 36 9.92 7.35 3.67
N VAL A 37 10.40 7.57 4.89
CA VAL A 37 11.84 7.54 5.20
C VAL A 37 12.47 6.20 4.81
N ILE A 38 11.81 5.08 5.11
CA ILE A 38 12.30 3.75 4.71
C ILE A 38 12.30 3.59 3.18
N SER A 39 11.27 4.08 2.49
CA SER A 39 11.19 4.01 1.03
C SER A 39 12.29 4.79 0.32
N GLU A 40 12.75 5.90 0.93
CA GLU A 40 13.88 6.70 0.44
C GLU A 40 15.22 5.94 0.60
N GLN A 41 15.30 4.99 1.53
CA GLN A 41 16.48 4.13 1.75
C GLN A 41 16.50 2.85 0.88
N LYS A 42 15.60 2.74 -0.10
CA LYS A 42 15.42 1.49 -0.88
C LYS A 42 16.68 0.95 -1.55
N GLY A 43 17.53 1.83 -2.09
CA GLY A 43 18.80 1.44 -2.71
C GLY A 43 19.81 0.91 -1.69
N LEU A 44 19.80 1.45 -0.47
CA LEU A 44 20.68 1.02 0.61
C LEU A 44 20.28 -0.35 1.14
N ILE A 45 18.96 -0.60 1.24
CA ILE A 45 18.41 -1.92 1.59
C ILE A 45 18.74 -2.95 0.50
N ASP A 46 18.58 -2.61 -0.77
CA ASP A 46 18.94 -3.51 -1.88
C ASP A 46 20.44 -3.85 -1.88
N ASN A 47 21.29 -2.84 -1.63
CA ASN A 47 22.73 -3.06 -1.48
C ASN A 47 23.04 -3.97 -0.29
N LEU A 48 22.41 -3.73 0.87
CA LEU A 48 22.59 -4.57 2.06
C LEU A 48 22.24 -6.03 1.79
N ILE A 49 21.10 -6.30 1.13
CA ILE A 49 20.68 -7.66 0.77
C ILE A 49 21.71 -8.32 -0.16
N ARG A 50 22.11 -7.60 -1.22
CA ARG A 50 23.04 -8.11 -2.23
C ARG A 50 24.43 -8.38 -1.65
N ASP A 51 24.98 -7.43 -0.91
CA ASP A 51 26.35 -7.48 -0.39
C ASP A 51 26.51 -8.58 0.68
N ASN A 52 25.42 -8.93 1.39
CA ASN A 52 25.36 -10.04 2.34
C ASN A 52 24.82 -11.35 1.71
N GLN A 53 24.59 -11.38 0.38
CA GLN A 53 24.08 -12.53 -0.36
C GLN A 53 22.80 -13.14 0.24
N LEU A 54 21.93 -12.28 0.78
CA LEU A 54 20.69 -12.71 1.43
C LEU A 54 19.62 -13.03 0.40
N LEU A 55 18.93 -14.15 0.58
CA LEU A 55 17.74 -14.49 -0.19
C LEU A 55 16.51 -13.96 0.53
N VAL A 56 15.90 -12.93 -0.05
CA VAL A 56 14.71 -12.28 0.51
C VAL A 56 13.61 -12.26 -0.53
N GLU A 57 12.49 -12.89 -0.19
CA GLU A 57 11.28 -12.87 -1.02
C GLU A 57 10.31 -11.80 -0.52
N TRP A 58 9.90 -10.94 -1.45
CA TRP A 58 8.90 -9.92 -1.20
C TRP A 58 7.53 -10.39 -1.70
N PRO A 59 6.49 -10.42 -0.84
CA PRO A 59 5.17 -10.83 -1.28
C PRO A 59 4.57 -9.78 -2.21
N ASN A 60 4.05 -10.19 -3.35
CA ASN A 60 3.35 -9.32 -4.28
C ASN A 60 2.02 -9.93 -4.75
N ILE A 61 1.10 -9.06 -5.14
CA ILE A 61 -0.24 -9.47 -5.54
C ILE A 61 -0.22 -9.94 -7.00
N ASN A 62 -0.79 -11.12 -7.24
CA ASN A 62 -0.99 -11.61 -8.59
C ASN A 62 -2.26 -10.99 -9.19
N LYS A 63 -2.11 -10.19 -10.26
CA LYS A 63 -3.21 -9.48 -10.91
C LYS A 63 -4.26 -10.46 -11.44
N ASN A 64 -5.53 -10.21 -11.15
CA ASN A 64 -6.63 -10.97 -11.74
C ASN A 64 -7.19 -10.24 -12.97
N ASN A 65 -6.74 -10.65 -14.16
CA ASN A 65 -7.20 -10.06 -15.41
C ASN A 65 -8.71 -10.25 -15.68
N LYS A 66 -9.41 -11.12 -14.92
CA LYS A 66 -10.85 -11.30 -15.06
C LYS A 66 -11.64 -10.11 -14.51
N ILE A 67 -11.21 -9.57 -13.36
CA ILE A 67 -11.88 -8.40 -12.73
C ILE A 67 -11.88 -7.22 -13.70
N LYS A 68 -10.75 -6.97 -14.37
CA LYS A 68 -10.63 -5.94 -15.41
C LYS A 68 -11.67 -6.10 -16.54
N LYS A 69 -11.98 -7.33 -16.95
CA LYS A 69 -12.95 -7.60 -18.02
C LYS A 69 -14.37 -7.34 -17.55
N ILE A 70 -14.70 -7.78 -16.33
CA ILE A 70 -16.02 -7.61 -15.72
C ILE A 70 -16.33 -6.12 -15.51
N LEU A 71 -15.35 -5.37 -15.00
CA LEU A 71 -15.52 -3.95 -14.66
C LEU A 71 -15.20 -3.00 -15.82
N LYS A 72 -15.19 -3.50 -17.07
CA LYS A 72 -14.90 -2.67 -18.24
C LYS A 72 -15.92 -1.54 -18.35
N GLY A 73 -15.43 -0.31 -18.56
CA GLY A 73 -16.28 0.88 -18.70
C GLY A 73 -16.84 1.43 -17.39
N SER A 74 -16.28 1.00 -16.25
CA SER A 74 -16.70 1.43 -14.91
C SER A 74 -15.54 2.12 -14.19
N LYS A 75 -15.83 3.15 -13.40
CA LYS A 75 -14.85 3.63 -12.40
C LYS A 75 -14.86 2.68 -11.22
N TYR A 76 -13.69 2.18 -10.86
CA TYR A 76 -13.54 1.35 -9.66
C TYR A 76 -12.22 1.61 -8.93
N PHE A 77 -12.15 1.19 -7.68
CA PHE A 77 -10.92 0.95 -6.95
C PHE A 77 -10.83 -0.54 -6.62
N GLU A 78 -9.69 -1.15 -6.90
CA GLU A 78 -9.34 -2.50 -6.48
C GLU A 78 -8.18 -2.37 -5.49
N ILE A 79 -8.48 -2.69 -4.22
CA ILE A 79 -7.58 -2.55 -3.08
C ILE A 79 -7.28 -3.95 -2.54
N PRO A 80 -6.20 -4.58 -3.03
CA PRO A 80 -5.81 -5.94 -2.69
C PRO A 80 -5.26 -6.04 -1.26
N LEU A 81 -6.16 -6.01 -0.28
CA LEU A 81 -5.85 -6.34 1.11
C LEU A 81 -5.74 -7.86 1.24
N VAL A 82 -4.59 -8.33 1.73
CA VAL A 82 -4.32 -9.76 1.88
C VAL A 82 -4.22 -10.18 3.35
N SER A 83 -4.49 -9.23 4.26
CA SER A 83 -4.68 -9.36 5.71
C SER A 83 -4.39 -10.75 6.25
N LYS A 84 -3.11 -11.00 6.55
CA LYS A 84 -2.60 -12.31 6.99
C LYS A 84 -3.05 -12.68 8.41
N ARG A 85 -3.47 -11.69 9.19
CA ARG A 85 -3.96 -11.83 10.56
C ARG A 85 -5.25 -11.02 10.69
N GLU A 86 -6.17 -11.49 11.52
CA GLU A 86 -7.24 -10.62 12.03
C GLU A 86 -6.58 -9.41 12.69
N ASN A 87 -7.10 -8.20 12.46
CA ASN A 87 -6.68 -7.07 13.27
C ASN A 87 -7.10 -7.39 14.71
N PRO A 88 -6.16 -7.66 15.64
CA PRO A 88 -6.48 -8.23 16.95
C PRO A 88 -7.31 -7.30 17.82
N GLN A 89 -7.44 -6.01 17.47
CA GLN A 89 -8.23 -5.03 18.22
C GLN A 89 -9.55 -4.66 17.56
N GLN A 90 -9.72 -4.92 16.26
CA GLN A 90 -11.01 -4.71 15.59
C GLN A 90 -11.81 -6.01 15.43
N GLY A 91 -11.17 -7.18 15.54
CA GLY A 91 -11.81 -8.47 15.29
C GLY A 91 -12.33 -8.61 13.85
N VAL A 92 -11.83 -7.76 12.93
CA VAL A 92 -12.25 -7.72 11.53
C VAL A 92 -11.06 -8.05 10.64
N GLN A 93 -11.31 -8.88 9.63
CA GLN A 93 -10.41 -9.15 8.54
C GLN A 93 -11.07 -8.63 7.25
N ILE A 94 -10.39 -7.74 6.54
CA ILE A 94 -10.82 -7.25 5.23
C ILE A 94 -9.93 -7.91 4.18
N LYS A 95 -10.53 -8.48 3.14
CA LYS A 95 -9.79 -9.04 2.01
C LYS A 95 -10.37 -8.50 0.72
N ASP A 96 -9.47 -8.13 -0.19
CA ASP A 96 -9.77 -7.77 -1.58
C ASP A 96 -10.96 -6.80 -1.72
N LEU A 97 -10.76 -5.57 -1.25
CA LEU A 97 -11.80 -4.55 -1.27
C LEU A 97 -11.93 -3.97 -2.67
N CYS A 98 -13.14 -4.05 -3.24
CA CYS A 98 -13.47 -3.41 -4.51
C CYS A 98 -14.61 -2.42 -4.34
N ILE A 99 -14.42 -1.19 -4.82
CA ILE A 99 -15.41 -0.10 -4.79
C ILE A 99 -15.72 0.26 -6.23
N ILE A 100 -16.99 0.20 -6.63
CA ILE A 100 -17.42 0.30 -8.04
C ILE A 100 -18.50 1.37 -8.16
N ASN A 101 -18.38 2.28 -9.13
CA ASN A 101 -19.28 3.43 -9.28
C ASN A 101 -20.60 3.11 -10.03
N ARG A 102 -21.03 1.85 -10.04
CA ARG A 102 -22.28 1.44 -10.69
C ARG A 102 -22.87 0.20 -10.03
N ALA A 103 -24.15 -0.03 -10.31
CA ALA A 103 -24.78 -1.30 -10.01
C ALA A 103 -24.18 -2.41 -10.90
N LEU A 104 -23.93 -3.57 -10.29
CA LEU A 104 -23.51 -4.78 -10.98
C LEU A 104 -24.72 -5.65 -11.30
N SER A 105 -24.67 -6.38 -12.42
CA SER A 105 -25.65 -7.44 -12.71
C SER A 105 -25.44 -8.67 -11.83
N ALA A 106 -26.44 -9.54 -11.75
CA ALA A 106 -26.32 -10.81 -11.03
C ALA A 106 -25.19 -11.70 -11.57
N GLU A 107 -25.00 -11.70 -12.90
CA GLU A 107 -23.92 -12.41 -13.58
C GLU A 107 -22.55 -11.85 -13.19
N GLU A 108 -22.39 -10.52 -13.17
CA GLU A 108 -21.13 -9.87 -12.79
C GLU A 108 -20.77 -10.14 -11.32
N ILE A 109 -21.75 -10.08 -10.42
CA ILE A 109 -21.56 -10.43 -9.00
C ILE A 109 -21.13 -11.88 -8.86
N LYS A 110 -21.77 -12.80 -9.59
CA LYS A 110 -21.43 -14.23 -9.59
C LYS A 110 -20.01 -14.45 -10.10
N GLU A 111 -19.61 -13.79 -11.19
CA GLU A 111 -18.26 -13.91 -11.75
C GLU A 111 -17.19 -13.36 -10.80
N LEU A 112 -17.44 -12.21 -10.15
CA LEU A 112 -16.53 -11.66 -9.12
C LEU A 112 -16.41 -12.61 -7.92
N TYR A 113 -17.52 -13.17 -7.45
CA TYR A 113 -17.51 -14.14 -6.36
C TYR A 113 -16.68 -15.40 -6.71
N LEU A 114 -16.87 -15.95 -7.91
CA LEU A 114 -16.12 -17.11 -8.39
C LEU A 114 -14.64 -16.82 -8.65
N ALA A 115 -14.30 -15.58 -8.97
CA ALA A 115 -12.91 -15.15 -9.12
C ALA A 115 -12.15 -15.23 -7.78
N GLY A 116 -12.87 -15.02 -6.66
CA GLY A 116 -12.33 -15.05 -5.31
C GLY A 116 -11.36 -13.90 -5.02
N PRO A 117 -10.90 -13.78 -3.75
CA PRO A 117 -10.01 -12.70 -3.37
C PRO A 117 -8.63 -12.85 -4.03
N LEU A 118 -8.00 -11.72 -4.33
CA LEU A 118 -6.61 -11.66 -4.73
C LEU A 118 -5.69 -12.35 -3.71
N LYS A 119 -4.66 -13.00 -4.23
CA LYS A 119 -3.68 -13.76 -3.44
C LYS A 119 -2.29 -13.19 -3.60
N GLU A 120 -1.58 -13.06 -2.49
CA GLU A 120 -0.15 -12.81 -2.48
C GLU A 120 0.63 -14.04 -2.96
N LYS A 121 1.75 -13.77 -3.64
CA LYS A 121 2.77 -14.75 -3.95
C LYS A 121 4.13 -14.18 -3.58
N SER A 122 5.02 -15.02 -3.05
CA SER A 122 6.43 -14.67 -2.96
C SER A 122 6.99 -14.34 -4.33
N THR A 123 7.82 -13.31 -4.40
CA THR A 123 8.50 -12.89 -5.64
C THR A 123 9.97 -12.62 -5.37
N ASN A 124 10.78 -12.75 -6.42
CA ASN A 124 12.21 -12.46 -6.43
C ASN A 124 12.50 -10.97 -6.74
N LEU A 125 11.56 -10.08 -6.46
CA LEU A 125 11.76 -8.64 -6.64
C LEU A 125 12.80 -8.14 -5.64
N THR A 126 13.62 -7.17 -6.01
CA THR A 126 14.36 -6.39 -5.00
C THR A 126 13.40 -5.53 -4.19
N PHE A 127 13.84 -4.97 -3.07
CA PHE A 127 13.00 -4.06 -2.28
C PHE A 127 12.59 -2.84 -3.11
N SER A 128 13.50 -2.25 -3.89
CA SER A 128 13.15 -1.14 -4.80
C SER A 128 12.14 -1.55 -5.86
N GLN A 129 12.27 -2.75 -6.44
CA GLN A 129 11.31 -3.24 -7.42
C GLN A 129 9.94 -3.54 -6.81
N TRP A 130 9.92 -4.06 -5.58
CA TRP A 130 8.69 -4.30 -4.83
C TRP A 130 7.95 -3.00 -4.51
N LEU A 131 8.65 -1.96 -4.05
CA LEU A 131 8.08 -0.63 -3.83
C LEU A 131 7.49 -0.01 -5.11
N ASN A 132 8.15 -0.22 -6.25
CA ASN A 132 7.70 0.24 -7.56
C ASN A 132 6.61 -0.63 -8.20
N SER A 133 6.23 -1.74 -7.57
CA SER A 133 5.13 -2.55 -8.07
C SER A 133 3.77 -2.02 -7.60
N GLU A 134 2.80 -2.08 -8.49
CA GLU A 134 1.43 -1.60 -8.27
C GLU A 134 0.77 -2.35 -7.10
N VAL A 135 0.15 -1.61 -6.19
CA VAL A 135 -0.56 -2.14 -5.01
C VAL A 135 -2.02 -1.69 -4.96
N LEU A 136 -2.42 -0.71 -5.75
CA LEU A 136 -3.82 -0.32 -5.92
C LEU A 136 -4.10 -0.10 -7.41
N TYR A 137 -5.33 -0.35 -7.81
CA TYR A 137 -5.79 -0.06 -9.16
C TYR A 137 -7.02 0.80 -9.13
N THR A 138 -7.07 1.72 -10.09
CA THR A 138 -8.28 2.50 -10.38
C THR A 138 -8.38 2.75 -11.87
N THR A 139 -9.40 3.50 -12.29
CA THR A 139 -9.52 4.00 -13.66
C THR A 139 -9.72 5.50 -13.66
N ASP A 140 -9.21 6.17 -14.69
CA ASP A 140 -9.55 7.56 -14.98
C ASP A 140 -10.95 7.69 -15.61
N ASP A 141 -11.30 8.94 -15.94
CA ASP A 141 -12.55 9.31 -16.60
C ASP A 141 -12.67 8.69 -18.01
N ASP A 142 -11.54 8.35 -18.65
CA ASP A 142 -11.49 7.65 -19.94
C ASP A 142 -11.54 6.11 -19.79
N ASN A 143 -11.81 5.60 -18.58
CA ASN A 143 -11.76 4.17 -18.22
C ASN A 143 -10.39 3.50 -18.45
N ARG A 144 -9.30 4.28 -18.50
CA ARG A 144 -7.94 3.74 -18.58
C ARG A 144 -7.50 3.33 -17.19
N ARG A 145 -6.85 2.16 -17.12
CA ARG A 145 -6.35 1.62 -15.86
C ARG A 145 -5.16 2.46 -15.36
N ILE A 146 -5.28 2.94 -14.14
CA ILE A 146 -4.22 3.59 -13.38
C ILE A 146 -3.76 2.63 -12.29
N GLY A 147 -2.47 2.31 -12.28
CA GLY A 147 -1.84 1.60 -11.18
C GLY A 147 -1.13 2.57 -10.26
N ILE A 148 -1.35 2.42 -8.95
CA ILE A 148 -0.64 3.18 -7.93
C ILE A 148 0.37 2.23 -7.29
N THR A 149 1.65 2.60 -7.33
CA THR A 149 2.73 1.82 -6.72
C THR A 149 2.74 2.02 -5.20
N ARG A 150 3.39 1.10 -4.46
CA ARG A 150 3.56 1.27 -3.00
C ARG A 150 4.29 2.56 -2.68
N GLU A 151 5.33 2.88 -3.44
CA GLU A 151 6.09 4.11 -3.23
C GLU A 151 5.24 5.38 -3.42
N ILE A 152 4.44 5.45 -4.48
CA ILE A 152 3.54 6.58 -4.73
C ILE A 152 2.51 6.68 -3.60
N LEU A 153 1.87 5.55 -3.24
CA LEU A 153 0.90 5.51 -2.14
C LEU A 153 1.50 6.05 -0.83
N ILE A 154 2.69 5.58 -0.45
CA ILE A 154 3.39 6.00 0.77
C ILE A 154 3.68 7.51 0.72
N LYS A 155 4.37 7.98 -0.33
CA LYS A 155 4.79 9.38 -0.46
C LYS A 155 3.62 10.34 -0.45
N ARG A 156 2.59 10.05 -1.27
CA ARG A 156 1.44 10.94 -1.42
C ARG A 156 0.56 10.92 -0.17
N THR A 157 0.42 9.78 0.51
CA THR A 157 -0.29 9.73 1.79
C THR A 157 0.44 10.52 2.87
N ALA A 158 1.77 10.39 2.99
CA ALA A 158 2.54 11.18 3.94
C ALA A 158 2.40 12.70 3.69
N ASN A 159 2.39 13.12 2.42
CA ASN A 159 2.14 14.53 2.06
C ASN A 159 0.71 14.99 2.41
N LEU A 160 -0.29 14.12 2.18
CA LEU A 160 -1.67 14.42 2.51
C LEU A 160 -1.87 14.61 4.02
N LEU A 161 -1.27 13.74 4.84
CA LEU A 161 -1.44 13.76 6.29
C LEU A 161 -0.59 14.83 6.99
N GLY A 162 0.62 15.10 6.50
CA GLY A 162 1.54 16.07 7.11
C GLY A 162 1.15 17.54 6.90
N GLY A 163 0.07 17.82 6.16
CA GLY A 163 -0.28 19.15 5.70
C GLY A 163 0.76 19.64 4.70
N SER A 164 0.43 19.60 3.41
CA SER A 164 1.33 20.08 2.36
C SER A 164 1.84 21.48 2.67
N HIS A 165 3.15 21.63 2.95
CA HIS A 165 3.80 22.93 2.86
C HIS A 165 3.60 23.46 1.43
N PRO A 166 3.14 24.72 1.25
CA PRO A 166 2.92 25.33 -0.04
C PRO A 166 4.25 25.74 -0.70
N GLU A 167 5.22 24.84 -0.74
CA GLU A 167 6.45 25.07 -1.48
C GLU A 167 6.29 24.48 -2.88
N ASN A 168 6.00 25.40 -3.81
CA ASN A 168 5.97 25.25 -5.26
C ASN A 168 4.73 24.55 -5.83
N GLU A 169 3.60 25.26 -5.78
CA GLU A 169 2.43 25.03 -6.65
C GLU A 169 2.76 25.11 -8.16
N SER A 170 3.94 25.61 -8.54
CA SER A 170 4.33 25.89 -9.92
C SER A 170 4.88 24.70 -10.72
N VAL A 171 5.13 23.53 -10.12
CA VAL A 171 5.57 22.33 -10.84
C VAL A 171 4.58 21.19 -10.62
N LEU A 172 3.77 20.89 -11.64
CA LEU A 172 3.03 19.63 -11.76
C LEU A 172 4.07 18.52 -11.97
N THR A 173 4.47 17.85 -10.89
CA THR A 173 5.24 16.62 -11.02
C THR A 173 4.32 15.48 -11.43
N GLU A 174 4.83 14.48 -12.15
CA GLU A 174 4.08 13.25 -12.48
C GLU A 174 3.49 12.59 -11.22
N GLU A 175 4.13 12.75 -10.05
CA GLU A 175 3.61 12.22 -8.79
C GLU A 175 2.36 12.97 -8.27
N LYS A 176 2.22 14.28 -8.53
CA LYS A 176 1.04 15.08 -8.11
C LYS A 176 -0.24 14.64 -8.84
N PHE A 177 -0.11 13.98 -10.01
CA PHE A 177 -1.24 13.35 -10.70
C PHE A 177 -2.03 12.42 -9.79
N PHE A 178 -1.36 11.74 -8.84
CA PHE A 178 -1.99 10.77 -7.96
C PHE A 178 -2.75 11.40 -6.78
N ASP A 179 -2.62 12.71 -6.52
CA ASP A 179 -3.19 13.35 -5.33
C ASP A 179 -4.71 13.25 -5.25
N ALA A 180 -5.41 13.39 -6.38
CA ALA A 180 -6.85 13.26 -6.42
C ALA A 180 -7.30 11.85 -5.99
N TYR A 181 -6.64 10.82 -6.53
CA TYR A 181 -6.95 9.41 -6.20
C TYR A 181 -6.61 9.09 -4.75
N ILE A 182 -5.50 9.62 -4.22
CA ILE A 182 -5.09 9.39 -2.82
C ILE A 182 -6.06 10.09 -1.86
N LYS A 183 -6.54 11.30 -2.19
CA LYS A 183 -7.59 11.98 -1.42
C LYS A 183 -8.90 11.21 -1.44
N GLU A 184 -9.30 10.67 -2.60
CA GLU A 184 -10.50 9.85 -2.74
C GLU A 184 -10.39 8.57 -1.90
N LEU A 185 -9.28 7.84 -1.98
CA LEU A 185 -9.01 6.67 -1.15
C LEU A 185 -8.96 7.01 0.35
N HIS A 186 -8.43 8.19 0.71
CA HIS A 186 -8.41 8.65 2.09
C HIS A 186 -9.79 9.01 2.62
N SER A 187 -10.73 9.45 1.79
CA SER A 187 -12.09 9.78 2.23
C SER A 187 -12.98 8.55 2.37
N MET A 188 -12.66 7.45 1.67
CA MET A 188 -13.38 6.18 1.78
C MET A 188 -13.14 5.52 3.14
N ARG A 189 -14.20 5.44 3.95
CA ARG A 189 -14.21 4.82 5.28
C ARG A 189 -14.60 3.35 5.21
N VAL A 190 -13.87 2.49 5.90
CA VAL A 190 -14.09 1.03 5.96
C VAL A 190 -13.85 0.54 7.38
N ALA A 191 -14.62 -0.47 7.81
CA ALA A 191 -14.53 -1.23 9.06
C ALA A 191 -14.05 -0.43 10.30
N GLY A 192 -14.97 0.02 11.15
CA GLY A 192 -14.59 0.84 12.31
C GLY A 192 -14.14 2.26 11.92
N ASP A 193 -14.58 2.73 10.74
CA ASP A 193 -14.45 4.11 10.26
C ASP A 193 -13.01 4.56 9.98
N TYR A 194 -12.14 3.65 9.53
CA TYR A 194 -10.78 3.99 9.10
C TYR A 194 -10.73 4.20 7.58
N PRO A 195 -9.85 5.10 7.10
CA PRO A 195 -9.67 5.27 5.66
C PRO A 195 -9.10 4.01 5.02
N VAL A 196 -9.47 3.70 3.77
CA VAL A 196 -8.92 2.53 3.04
C VAL A 196 -7.39 2.49 3.07
N ILE A 197 -6.75 3.65 2.88
CA ILE A 197 -5.29 3.76 2.86
C ILE A 197 -4.64 3.35 4.19
N TYR A 198 -5.36 3.43 5.30
CA TYR A 198 -4.86 2.99 6.60
C TYR A 198 -4.52 1.51 6.56
N TYR A 199 -5.45 0.66 6.11
CA TYR A 199 -5.23 -0.78 6.01
C TYR A 199 -4.06 -1.12 5.09
N GLN A 200 -3.98 -0.44 3.93
CA GLN A 200 -2.92 -0.70 2.97
C GLN A 200 -1.53 -0.32 3.50
N LEU A 201 -1.40 0.81 4.20
CA LEU A 201 -0.12 1.22 4.80
C LEU A 201 0.27 0.33 5.99
N ILE A 202 -0.70 -0.14 6.78
CA ILE A 202 -0.44 -1.12 7.86
C ILE A 202 0.13 -2.41 7.27
N GLU A 203 -0.49 -2.98 6.23
CA GLU A 203 0.03 -4.21 5.59
C GLU A 203 1.43 -4.02 5.00
N ILE A 204 1.67 -2.87 4.34
CA ILE A 204 3.00 -2.52 3.81
C ILE A 204 4.03 -2.45 4.95
N ALA A 205 3.70 -1.78 6.05
CA ALA A 205 4.59 -1.65 7.20
C ALA A 205 4.87 -3.00 7.88
N GLU A 206 3.86 -3.86 8.01
CA GLU A 206 4.04 -5.22 8.54
C GLU A 206 5.04 -6.02 7.70
N ILE A 207 4.90 -5.99 6.37
CA ILE A 207 5.82 -6.70 5.46
C ILE A 207 7.24 -6.15 5.58
N ILE A 208 7.39 -4.82 5.60
CA ILE A 208 8.69 -4.15 5.74
C ILE A 208 9.36 -4.52 7.05
N VAL A 209 8.66 -4.38 8.18
CA VAL A 209 9.20 -4.72 9.50
C VAL A 209 9.57 -6.20 9.56
N GLU A 210 8.69 -7.11 9.11
CA GLU A 210 8.96 -8.56 9.13
C GLU A 210 10.20 -8.93 8.30
N ARG A 211 10.32 -8.38 7.09
CA ARG A 211 11.40 -8.74 6.16
C ARG A 211 12.72 -8.06 6.52
N ILE A 212 12.70 -6.77 6.86
CA ILE A 212 13.93 -6.04 7.18
C ILE A 212 14.47 -6.44 8.56
N ASP A 213 13.63 -6.73 9.55
CA ASP A 213 14.12 -7.27 10.83
C ASP A 213 14.95 -8.54 10.59
N ARG A 214 14.53 -9.44 9.70
CA ARG A 214 15.29 -10.65 9.34
C ARG A 214 16.60 -10.38 8.63
N ILE A 215 16.67 -9.32 7.81
CA ILE A 215 17.89 -8.89 7.12
C ILE A 215 18.89 -8.28 8.12
N LEU A 216 18.39 -7.67 9.20
CA LEU A 216 19.19 -6.93 10.16
C LEU A 216 19.73 -7.76 11.33
N LEU A 217 19.19 -8.98 11.54
CA LEU A 217 19.79 -10.01 12.41
C LEU A 217 21.24 -10.32 11.98
#